data_AF-R7B704-F1
#
_entry.id   AF-R7B704-F1
#
_cell.length_a   1.000
_cell.length_b   1.000
_cell.length_c   1.000
_cell.angle_alpha   90.00
_cell.angle_beta   90.00
_cell.angle_gamma   90.00
#
_symmetry.space_group_name_H-M   'P 1'
#
loop_
_entity.id
_entity.type
_entity.pdbx_description
1 polymer ?
#
loop_
_entity_poly.entity_id
_entity_poly.type
_entity_poly.pdbx_seq_one_letter_code
_entity_poly.pdbx_strand_id
1 'polypeptide(L)' 'MWDSCTSPEFALVAGGHNFRDTNRKRVRHRFYHKLNGFTGSHDYQLCVGCGRCVYACKANINPIEVLKFFDRKGAEADGE' A
#
# COMPACT_ATOMS: atom_id res chain seq x y z
N MET A 1 0.29 6.25 17.61
CA MET A 1 -0.74 6.63 16.62
C MET A 1 -1.73 5.47 16.54
N TRP A 2 -2.92 5.63 17.12
CA TRP A 2 -3.93 4.57 17.20
C TRP A 2 -4.70 4.40 15.88
N ASP A 3 -4.89 5.46 15.10
CA ASP A 3 -5.80 5.44 13.93
C ASP A 3 -5.13 5.25 12.56
N SER A 4 -4.00 4.55 12.49
CA SER A 4 -3.37 4.28 11.19
C SER A 4 -4.06 3.12 10.48
N CYS A 5 -4.26 3.22 9.17
CA CYS A 5 -4.80 2.10 8.37
C CYS A 5 -3.89 0.86 8.34
N THR A 6 -2.65 1.00 8.84
CA THR A 6 -1.67 -0.09 9.01
C THR A 6 -1.70 -0.72 10.40
N SER A 7 -2.45 -0.16 11.34
CA SER A 7 -2.64 -0.71 12.69
C SER A 7 -3.54 -1.95 12.62
N PRO A 8 -3.29 -3.00 13.42
CA PRO A 8 -4.16 -4.17 13.49
C PRO A 8 -5.61 -3.81 13.84
N GLU A 9 -5.81 -2.86 14.74
CA GLU A 9 -7.11 -2.48 15.32
C GLU A 9 -7.99 -1.76 14.30
N PHE A 10 -7.40 -1.11 13.28
CA PHE A 10 -8.12 -0.34 12.27
C PHE A 10 -9.16 -1.16 11.49
N ALA A 11 -8.88 -2.45 11.28
CA ALA A 11 -9.75 -3.33 10.52
C ALA A 11 -10.48 -4.37 11.40
N LEU A 12 -10.41 -4.20 12.73
CA LEU A 12 -11.13 -5.03 13.69
C LEU A 12 -12.61 -4.59 13.72
N VAL A 13 -13.52 -5.55 13.59
CA VAL A 13 -14.97 -5.31 13.65
C VAL A 13 -15.62 -6.16 14.74
N ALA A 14 -16.92 -5.93 14.99
CA ALA A 14 -17.71 -6.69 15.94
C ALA A 14 -17.57 -8.20 15.71
N GLY A 15 -17.51 -8.96 16.81
CA GLY A 15 -17.25 -10.41 16.76
C GLY A 15 -15.76 -10.79 16.67
N GLY A 16 -14.84 -9.83 16.74
CA GLY A 16 -13.40 -10.08 16.72
C GLY A 16 -12.82 -10.37 15.35
N HIS A 17 -13.61 -10.18 14.29
CA HIS A 17 -13.16 -10.39 12.92
C HIS A 17 -12.23 -9.26 12.45
N ASN A 18 -11.20 -9.62 11.68
CA ASN A 18 -10.27 -8.65 11.11
C ASN A 18 -9.99 -8.95 9.64
N PHE A 19 -10.46 -8.06 8.75
CA PHE A 19 -10.29 -8.23 7.29
C PHE A 19 -8.82 -8.07 6.83
N ARG A 20 -7.95 -7.55 7.69
CA ARG A 20 -6.53 -7.30 7.42
C ARG A 20 -5.68 -7.74 8.62
N ASP A 21 -5.93 -8.95 9.09
CA ASP A 21 -5.23 -9.64 10.20
C ASP A 21 -3.68 -9.63 10.10
N THR A 22 -3.13 -9.69 8.89
CA THR A 22 -1.67 -9.77 8.66
C THR A 22 -1.03 -8.45 8.26
N ASN A 23 0.24 -8.25 8.65
CA ASN A 23 1.06 -7.11 8.21
C ASN A 23 1.07 -6.97 6.68
N ARG A 24 1.19 -8.09 5.96
CA ARG A 24 1.16 -8.13 4.49
C ARG A 24 -0.12 -7.52 3.92
N LYS A 25 -1.30 -7.94 4.42
CA LYS A 25 -2.60 -7.40 3.96
C LYS A 25 -2.72 -5.90 4.25
N ARG A 26 -2.24 -5.43 5.40
CA ARG A 26 -2.26 -4.01 5.78
C ARG A 26 -1.34 -3.15 4.91
N VAL A 27 -0.10 -3.58 4.67
CA VAL A 27 0.83 -2.88 3.78
C VAL A 27 0.30 -2.86 2.35
N ARG A 28 -0.20 -3.99 1.83
CA ARG A 28 -0.85 -4.06 0.50
C ARG A 28 -2.02 -3.08 0.40
N HIS A 29 -2.87 -2.99 1.44
CA HIS A 29 -3.98 -2.05 1.47
C HIS A 29 -3.51 -0.59 1.41
N ARG A 30 -2.47 -0.23 2.16
CA ARG A 30 -1.89 1.13 2.12
C ARG A 30 -1.38 1.49 0.72
N PHE A 31 -0.65 0.57 0.08
CA PHE A 31 -0.14 0.76 -1.28
C PHE A 31 -1.29 0.94 -2.27
N TYR A 32 -2.25 0.00 -2.27
CA TYR A 32 -3.42 0.08 -3.14
C TYR A 32 -4.17 1.40 -2.94
N HIS A 33 -4.51 1.78 -1.71
CA HIS A 33 -5.26 3.00 -1.43
C HIS A 33 -4.52 4.27 -1.85
N LYS A 34 -3.17 4.30 -1.75
CA LYS A 34 -2.37 5.49 -2.08
C LYS A 34 -1.91 5.58 -3.53
N LEU A 35 -1.76 4.45 -4.22
CA LEU A 35 -1.07 4.34 -5.51
C LEU A 35 -1.92 3.72 -6.64
N ASN A 36 -3.14 3.22 -6.37
CA ASN A 36 -3.95 2.58 -7.42
C ASN A 36 -5.46 2.76 -7.26
N GLY A 37 -5.99 2.57 -6.05
CA GLY A 37 -7.43 2.55 -5.77
C GLY A 37 -8.10 3.90 -6.03
N PHE A 38 -7.39 5.00 -5.79
CA PHE A 38 -7.93 6.35 -6.04
C PHE A 38 -7.81 6.76 -7.51
N THR A 39 -6.78 6.32 -8.25
CA THR A 39 -6.72 6.57 -9.70
C THR A 39 -7.85 5.91 -10.46
N GLY A 40 -8.21 4.67 -10.11
CA GLY A 40 -9.32 3.99 -10.80
C GLY A 40 -10.70 4.62 -10.60
N SER A 41 -10.85 5.53 -9.63
CA SER A 41 -12.13 6.16 -9.28
C SER A 41 -12.15 7.68 -9.42
N HIS A 42 -11.00 8.34 -9.31
CA HIS A 42 -10.89 9.80 -9.25
C HIS A 42 -9.75 10.36 -10.12
N ASP A 43 -9.04 9.52 -10.89
CA ASP A 43 -7.96 9.91 -11.82
C ASP A 43 -6.75 10.64 -11.17
N TYR A 44 -6.54 10.46 -9.86
CA TYR A 44 -5.32 10.93 -9.21
C TYR A 44 -4.85 10.02 -8.07
N GLN A 45 -3.56 10.12 -7.73
CA GLN A 45 -2.94 9.38 -6.63
C GLN A 45 -2.98 10.17 -5.32
N LEU A 46 -3.18 9.48 -4.20
CA LEU A 46 -3.11 10.10 -2.86
C LEU A 46 -1.68 10.18 -2.31
N CYS A 47 -0.71 9.57 -2.99
CA CYS A 47 0.70 9.67 -2.63
C CYS A 47 1.30 10.96 -3.20
N VAL A 48 1.88 11.80 -2.34
CA VAL A 48 2.54 13.06 -2.72
C VAL A 48 4.07 13.00 -2.65
N GLY A 49 4.66 11.80 -2.56
CA GLY A 49 6.12 11.65 -2.51
C GLY A 49 6.80 12.06 -1.19
N CYS A 50 6.06 12.28 -0.10
CA CYS A 50 6.61 12.79 1.16
C CYS A 50 7.62 11.89 1.92
N GLY A 51 7.90 10.67 1.45
CA GLY A 51 8.92 9.78 2.03
C GLY A 51 8.65 9.21 3.44
N ARG A 52 7.68 9.72 4.19
CA ARG A 52 7.38 9.29 5.58
C ARG A 52 7.13 7.79 5.74
N CYS A 53 6.59 7.14 4.71
CA CYS A 53 6.39 5.69 4.71
C CYS A 53 7.70 4.90 4.72
N VAL A 54 8.71 5.36 3.99
CA VAL A 54 10.02 4.72 3.87
C VAL A 54 10.80 4.90 5.16
N TYR A 55 10.86 6.14 5.68
CA TYR A 55 11.55 6.45 6.93
C TYR A 55 11.02 5.63 8.12
N ALA A 56 9.69 5.46 8.21
CA ALA A 56 9.08 4.69 9.29
C ALA A 56 9.16 3.16 9.11
N CYS A 57 9.56 2.66 7.93
CA CYS A 57 9.48 1.23 7.63
C CYS A 57 10.64 0.45 8.26
N LYS A 58 10.33 -0.44 9.20
CA LYS A 58 11.31 -1.35 9.82
C LYS A 58 11.86 -2.42 8.87
N ALA A 59 11.18 -2.66 7.75
CA ALA A 59 11.55 -3.67 6.76
C ALA A 59 12.17 -3.07 5.48
N ASN A 60 12.50 -1.77 5.49
CA ASN A 60 13.11 -1.06 4.35
C ASN A 60 12.30 -1.17 3.03
N ILE A 61 10.97 -1.22 3.12
CA ILE A 61 10.10 -1.22 1.94
C ILE A 61 10.00 0.20 1.39
N ASN A 62 10.38 0.37 0.13
CA ASN A 62 10.25 1.63 -0.60
C ASN A 62 9.19 1.53 -1.71
N PRO A 63 8.09 2.32 -1.65
CA PRO A 63 7.05 2.27 -2.68
C PRO A 63 7.55 2.61 -4.09
N ILE A 64 8.55 3.48 -4.22
CA ILE A 64 9.11 3.84 -5.52
C ILE A 64 9.84 2.64 -6.14
N GLU A 65 10.60 1.89 -5.35
CA GLU A 65 11.30 0.70 -5.84
C GLU A 65 10.32 -0.42 -6.20
N VAL A 66 9.22 -0.54 -5.45
CA VAL A 66 8.12 -1.46 -5.79
C VAL A 66 7.46 -1.07 -7.11
N LEU A 67 7.17 0.22 -7.35
CA LEU A 67 6.60 0.67 -8.62
C LEU A 67 7.54 0.42 -9.79
N LYS A 68 8.82 0.80 -9.67
CA LYS A 68 9.84 0.51 -10.69
C LYS A 68 9.95 -0.98 -11.01
N PHE A 69 9.79 -1.85 -10.01
CA PHE A 69 9.77 -3.29 -10.23
C PHE A 69 8.58 -3.71 -11.11
N PHE A 70 7.39 -3.17 -10.85
CA PHE A 70 6.20 -3.46 -11.66
C PHE A 70 6.27 -2.84 -13.06
N ASP A 71 6.84 -1.65 -13.21
CA ASP A 71 7.04 -1.02 -14.52
C ASP A 71 7.95 -1.89 -15.41
N ARG A 72 9.06 -2.41 -14.86
CA ARG A 72 9.94 -3.35 -15.58
C ARG A 72 9.22 -4.65 -15.93
N LYS A 73 8.50 -5.24 -14.97
CA LYS A 73 7.70 -6.46 -15.15
C LYS A 73 6.63 -6.30 -16.23
N GLY A 74 5.99 -5.13 -16.32
CA GLY A 74 5.01 -4.81 -17.36
C GLY A 74 5.67 -4.72 -18.73
N ALA A 75 6.77 -3.96 -18.84
CA ALA A 75 7.52 -3.83 -20.09
C ALA A 75 8.05 -5.18 -20.62
N GLU A 76 8.44 -6.10 -19.74
CA GLU A 76 8.82 -7.47 -20.11
C GLU A 76 7.63 -8.30 -20.62
N ALA A 77 6.42 -8.08 -20.10
CA ALA A 77 5.22 -8.83 -20.48
C ALA A 77 4.59 -8.34 -21.79
N ASP A 78 4.73 -7.05 -22.11
CA ASP A 78 4.22 -6.46 -23.36
C ASP A 78 5.13 -6.71 -24.57
N GLY A 79 6.35 -7.21 -24.34
CA GLY A 79 7.35 -7.53 -25.36
C GLY A 79 7.38 -8.99 -25.81
N GLU A 80 6.51 -9.85 -25.26
CA GLU A 80 6.27 -11.25 -25.65
C GLU A 80 5.03 -11.36 -26.55
#